data_AF-A0A498L952-F1
#
_entry.id   AF-A0A498L952-F1
#
_cell.length_a   1.000
_cell.length_b   1.000
_cell.length_c   1.000
_cell.angle_alpha   90.00
_cell.angle_beta   90.00
_cell.angle_gamma   90.00
#
_symmetry.space_group_name_H-M   'P 1'
#
loop_
_entity.id
_entity.type
_entity.pdbx_description
1 polymer ?
#
loop_
_entity_poly.entity_id
_entity_poly.type
_entity_poly.pdbx_seq_one_letter_code
_entity_poly.pdbx_strand_id
1 'polypeptide(L)'
;MVVLMDPCEDSDNVLRANRSREKTYMFDVAFDYTATQEDVYVATTKNLIDGVIAGYNATVFAYGPTGAGKTYTMLGLDSEPGIYIRTLNDLFRAIEDSTEDLDCSVYMSYIEIYNEMIRDLLNPSSGYLELREDAKGEIRIAGITEFSTCNAKEVTVKQKSRVKDINEEVRVGKLFMVDLAGTERASQDALGGNSRTVMITHISPASSNFEESRNTLVYADKAKNIRTKVKRNLMNVSYHLAQYTRIIADLRSEIDRLRAKIDQQSQQEQQKGEKADIREIQAEVQQYSHGEMALLQEQLLSAFREQMEIRRSLMELENCNMELHIDTSRHLLTISE
;
A
#
# COMPACT_ATOMS: atom_id res chain seq x y z
N MET A 1 12.20 -20.57 14.29
CA MET A 1 13.55 -21.03 13.86
C MET A 1 13.39 -21.67 12.49
N VAL A 2 14.25 -21.35 11.53
CA VAL A 2 14.24 -21.92 10.18
C VAL A 2 15.57 -22.62 9.94
N VAL A 3 15.55 -23.88 9.52
CA VAL A 3 16.74 -24.67 9.21
C VAL A 3 16.80 -24.88 7.71
N LEU A 4 17.89 -24.45 7.09
CA LEU A 4 18.15 -24.60 5.66
C LEU A 4 19.23 -25.67 5.45
N MET A 5 18.88 -26.72 4.71
CA MET A 5 19.76 -27.86 4.42
C MET A 5 20.23 -27.80 2.96
N ASP A 6 21.55 -27.87 2.74
CA ASP A 6 22.14 -27.95 1.40
C ASP A 6 21.79 -29.30 0.73
N PRO A 7 21.05 -29.29 -0.40
CA PRO A 7 20.61 -30.51 -1.07
C PRO A 7 21.76 -31.22 -1.82
N CYS A 8 22.93 -30.59 -1.98
CA CYS A 8 24.05 -31.15 -2.72
C CYS A 8 24.81 -32.16 -1.84
N GLU A 9 24.89 -33.42 -2.29
CA GLU A 9 25.65 -34.50 -1.64
C GLU A 9 27.07 -34.69 -2.24
N ASP A 10 27.43 -33.93 -3.26
CA ASP A 10 28.67 -34.16 -4.02
C ASP A 10 29.93 -33.88 -3.20
N SER A 11 30.62 -34.97 -2.84
CA SER A 11 31.93 -34.98 -2.17
C SER A 11 33.05 -34.33 -2.98
N ASP A 12 32.86 -34.20 -4.29
CA ASP A 12 33.89 -33.74 -5.24
C ASP A 12 33.85 -32.22 -5.48
N ASN A 13 32.86 -31.52 -4.93
CA ASN A 13 32.75 -30.07 -5.08
C ASN A 13 33.63 -29.35 -4.04
N VAL A 14 34.93 -29.23 -4.35
CA VAL A 14 35.97 -28.63 -3.48
C VAL A 14 35.60 -27.22 -2.99
N LEU A 15 34.83 -26.45 -3.77
CA LEU A 15 34.35 -25.12 -3.39
C LEU A 15 33.28 -25.13 -2.28
N ARG A 16 32.60 -26.27 -2.08
CA ARG A 16 31.54 -26.47 -1.07
C ARG A 16 31.96 -27.40 0.08
N ALA A 17 33.12 -28.06 -0.01
CA ALA A 17 33.61 -29.06 0.94
C ALA A 17 33.73 -28.57 2.41
N ASN A 18 33.98 -27.28 2.63
CA ASN A 18 34.10 -26.67 3.98
C ASN A 18 32.83 -25.94 4.44
N ARG A 19 31.72 -26.01 3.68
CA ARG A 19 30.48 -25.33 4.04
C ARG A 19 29.69 -26.22 5.00
N SER A 20 29.24 -25.67 6.13
CA SER A 20 28.23 -26.35 6.95
C SER A 20 27.00 -26.61 6.08
N ARG A 21 26.61 -27.88 5.95
CA ARG A 21 25.43 -28.32 5.18
C ARG A 21 24.14 -27.77 5.77
N GLU A 22 24.15 -27.52 7.07
CA GLU A 22 23.04 -26.95 7.80
C GLU A 22 23.33 -25.48 8.12
N LYS A 23 22.34 -24.63 7.87
CA LYS A 23 22.34 -23.24 8.32
C LYS A 23 21.03 -22.88 8.99
N THR A 24 21.12 -22.41 10.23
CA THR A 24 19.98 -22.03 11.04
C THR A 24 19.78 -20.51 11.04
N TYR A 25 18.53 -20.08 10.92
CA TYR A 25 18.10 -18.70 11.02
C TYR A 25 17.06 -18.53 12.14
N MET A 26 17.19 -17.45 12.91
CA MET A 26 16.23 -17.07 13.94
C MET A 26 15.53 -15.77 13.55
N PHE A 27 14.21 -15.88 13.43
CA PHE A 27 13.24 -14.81 13.17
C PHE A 27 12.21 -14.79 14.28
N ASP A 28 11.43 -13.71 14.38
CA ASP A 28 10.40 -13.52 15.39
C ASP A 28 9.34 -14.62 15.33
N VAL A 29 8.94 -15.00 14.12
CA VAL A 29 7.98 -16.09 13.84
C VAL A 29 8.43 -16.85 12.60
N ALA A 30 8.12 -18.14 12.53
CA ALA A 30 8.29 -18.97 11.34
C ALA A 30 7.01 -19.79 11.11
N PHE A 31 6.53 -19.77 9.86
CA PHE A 31 5.34 -20.50 9.44
C PHE A 31 5.77 -21.65 8.53
N ASP A 32 5.21 -22.83 8.73
CA ASP A 32 5.33 -23.94 7.79
C ASP A 32 4.12 -23.96 6.83
N TYR A 33 4.06 -24.97 5.98
CA TYR A 33 3.00 -25.12 4.97
C TYR A 33 1.61 -25.41 5.56
N THR A 34 1.50 -25.65 6.88
CA THR A 34 0.23 -25.90 7.56
C THR A 34 -0.39 -24.64 8.14
N ALA A 35 0.37 -23.54 8.20
CA ALA A 35 -0.13 -22.26 8.69
C ALA A 35 -1.21 -21.70 7.75
N THR A 36 -2.32 -21.25 8.34
CA THR A 36 -3.42 -20.63 7.60
C THR A 36 -3.18 -19.14 7.37
N GLN A 37 -3.95 -18.53 6.48
CA GLN A 37 -3.90 -17.08 6.25
C GLN A 37 -4.25 -16.27 7.51
N GLU A 38 -5.10 -16.82 8.39
CA GLU A 38 -5.43 -16.19 9.68
C GLU A 38 -4.23 -16.25 10.64
N ASP A 39 -3.53 -17.38 10.73
CA ASP A 39 -2.36 -17.53 11.60
C ASP A 39 -1.27 -16.51 11.24
N VAL A 40 -1.00 -16.35 9.94
CA VAL A 40 -0.04 -15.37 9.44
C VAL A 40 -0.52 -13.95 9.77
N TYR A 41 -1.79 -13.64 9.54
CA TYR A 41 -2.35 -12.31 9.80
C TYR A 41 -2.27 -11.91 11.28
N VAL A 42 -2.70 -12.80 12.18
CA VAL A 42 -2.71 -12.57 13.64
C VAL A 42 -1.30 -12.34 14.17
N ALA A 43 -0.34 -13.14 13.72
CA ALA A 43 1.04 -13.08 14.19
C ALA A 43 1.84 -11.89 13.61
N THR A 44 1.38 -11.27 12.51
CA THR A 44 2.16 -10.23 11.80
C THR A 44 1.48 -8.86 11.80
N THR A 45 0.28 -8.73 11.25
CA THR A 45 -0.32 -7.43 10.89
C THR A 45 -1.40 -6.97 11.88
N LYS A 46 -2.11 -7.89 12.54
CA LYS A 46 -3.24 -7.56 13.42
C LYS A 46 -2.89 -6.51 14.49
N ASN A 47 -1.74 -6.65 15.13
CA ASN A 47 -1.28 -5.75 16.20
C ASN A 47 -0.82 -4.36 15.70
N LEU A 48 -0.76 -4.14 14.37
CA LEU A 48 -0.42 -2.84 13.79
C LEU A 48 -1.63 -1.91 13.73
N ILE A 49 -2.85 -2.45 13.71
CA ILE A 49 -4.10 -1.71 13.48
C ILE A 49 -4.30 -0.64 14.55
N ASP A 50 -4.19 -1.00 15.82
CA ASP A 50 -4.31 -0.05 16.94
C ASP A 50 -3.28 1.08 16.85
N GLY A 51 -2.07 0.74 16.38
CA GLY A 51 -1.01 1.71 16.12
C GLY A 51 -1.39 2.69 15.01
N VAL A 52 -1.95 2.19 13.92
CA VAL A 52 -2.41 3.02 12.79
C VAL A 52 -3.54 3.94 13.24
N ILE A 53 -4.55 3.43 13.94
CA ILE A 53 -5.66 4.25 14.48
C ILE A 53 -5.11 5.31 15.45
N ALA A 54 -4.12 4.95 16.28
CA ALA A 54 -3.45 5.90 17.16
C ALA A 54 -2.61 6.94 16.41
N GLY A 55 -2.40 6.86 15.10
CA GLY A 55 -1.65 7.85 14.31
C GLY A 55 -0.18 7.49 14.10
N TYR A 56 0.19 6.22 14.19
CA TYR A 56 1.50 5.73 13.79
C TYR A 56 1.49 5.23 12.35
N ASN A 57 2.66 5.27 11.71
CA ASN A 57 2.85 4.61 10.43
C ASN A 57 3.18 3.13 10.65
N ALA A 58 2.67 2.28 9.78
CA ALA A 58 2.97 0.86 9.72
C ALA A 58 3.22 0.44 8.27
N THR A 59 4.18 -0.46 8.07
CA THR A 59 4.54 -0.99 6.75
C THR A 59 4.64 -2.49 6.84
N VAL A 60 3.89 -3.22 6.02
CA VAL A 60 4.00 -4.67 5.87
C VAL A 60 4.38 -4.94 4.43
N PHE A 61 5.41 -5.74 4.21
CA PHE A 61 5.80 -6.12 2.85
C PHE A 61 6.18 -7.60 2.76
N ALA A 62 5.81 -8.20 1.64
CA ALA A 62 6.19 -9.55 1.28
C ALA A 62 7.48 -9.55 0.45
N TYR A 63 8.40 -10.45 0.79
CA TYR A 63 9.71 -10.54 0.15
C TYR A 63 10.11 -11.99 -0.09
N GLY A 64 10.67 -12.30 -1.26
CA GLY A 64 11.06 -13.66 -1.63
C GLY A 64 11.00 -13.87 -3.14
N PRO A 65 11.44 -15.03 -3.63
CA PRO A 65 11.50 -15.28 -5.06
C PRO A 65 10.10 -15.39 -5.67
N THR A 66 10.00 -15.18 -7.00
CA THR A 66 8.75 -15.40 -7.74
C THR A 66 8.26 -16.83 -7.54
N GLY A 67 6.95 -17.00 -7.35
CA GLY A 67 6.35 -18.30 -7.05
C GLY A 67 6.46 -18.77 -5.59
N ALA A 68 7.13 -18.03 -4.70
CA ALA A 68 7.26 -18.42 -3.28
C ALA A 68 6.01 -18.15 -2.41
N GLY A 69 4.94 -17.59 -2.99
CA GLY A 69 3.68 -17.35 -2.27
C GLY A 69 3.46 -15.94 -1.72
N LYS A 70 4.26 -14.94 -2.14
CA LYS A 70 4.10 -13.53 -1.72
C LYS A 70 2.67 -13.00 -1.94
N THR A 71 2.21 -13.08 -3.19
CA THR A 71 0.86 -12.65 -3.58
C THR A 71 -0.21 -13.50 -2.90
N TYR A 72 0.02 -14.80 -2.69
CA TYR A 72 -0.91 -15.62 -1.91
C TYR A 72 -1.04 -15.12 -0.47
N THR A 73 0.05 -14.78 0.23
CA THR A 73 -0.06 -14.22 1.59
C THR A 73 -0.70 -12.84 1.60
N MET A 74 -0.33 -11.97 0.67
CA MET A 74 -0.81 -10.60 0.65
C MET A 74 -2.29 -10.53 0.24
N LEU A 75 -2.65 -11.13 -0.90
CA LEU A 75 -4.01 -11.12 -1.48
C LEU A 75 -4.88 -12.29 -1.01
N GLY A 76 -4.33 -13.50 -1.06
CA GLY A 76 -5.05 -14.75 -0.77
C GLY A 76 -5.94 -15.23 -1.91
N LEU A 77 -6.84 -16.13 -1.54
CA LEU A 77 -7.87 -16.69 -2.40
C LEU A 77 -9.24 -16.20 -1.93
N ASP A 78 -10.27 -16.36 -2.76
CA ASP A 78 -11.61 -15.86 -2.45
C ASP A 78 -12.22 -16.60 -1.25
N SER A 79 -11.91 -17.90 -1.12
CA SER A 79 -12.27 -18.74 0.02
C SER A 79 -11.39 -18.50 1.26
N GLU A 80 -10.17 -18.00 1.06
CA GLU A 80 -9.19 -17.79 2.12
C GLU A 80 -8.44 -16.47 1.91
N PRO A 81 -9.04 -15.34 2.33
CA PRO A 81 -8.49 -14.02 2.08
C PRO A 81 -7.13 -13.85 2.76
N GLY A 82 -6.24 -13.14 2.08
CA GLY A 82 -4.92 -12.80 2.59
C GLY A 82 -4.92 -11.58 3.49
N ILE A 83 -3.72 -11.11 3.81
CA ILE A 83 -3.50 -10.05 4.80
C ILE A 83 -4.18 -8.75 4.39
N TYR A 84 -4.21 -8.39 3.11
CA TYR A 84 -4.87 -7.15 2.64
C TYR A 84 -6.31 -7.09 3.15
N ILE A 85 -7.16 -8.05 2.75
CA ILE A 85 -8.59 -8.02 3.06
C ILE A 85 -8.85 -8.14 4.56
N ARG A 86 -8.10 -8.99 5.27
CA ARG A 86 -8.22 -9.15 6.73
C ARG A 86 -7.90 -7.86 7.47
N THR A 87 -6.82 -7.19 7.07
CA THR A 87 -6.40 -5.93 7.70
C THR A 87 -7.43 -4.83 7.51
N LEU A 88 -8.03 -4.73 6.33
CA LEU A 88 -9.08 -3.74 6.07
C LEU A 88 -10.32 -4.01 6.91
N ASN A 89 -10.81 -5.25 6.92
CA ASN A 89 -11.98 -5.63 7.72
C ASN A 89 -11.77 -5.31 9.21
N ASP A 90 -10.63 -5.70 9.77
CA ASP A 90 -10.33 -5.46 11.18
C ASP A 90 -10.08 -3.99 11.48
N LEU A 91 -9.52 -3.22 10.54
CA LEU A 91 -9.36 -1.78 10.68
C LEU A 91 -10.71 -1.07 10.74
N PHE A 92 -11.63 -1.37 9.82
CA PHE A 92 -12.97 -0.78 9.83
C PHE A 92 -13.73 -1.17 11.09
N ARG A 93 -13.67 -2.44 11.46
CA ARG A 93 -14.27 -2.92 12.71
C ARG A 93 -13.70 -2.20 13.93
N ALA A 94 -12.37 -2.01 14.00
CA ALA A 94 -11.74 -1.28 15.10
C ALA A 94 -12.10 0.22 15.13
N ILE A 95 -12.37 0.83 13.98
CA ILE A 95 -12.88 2.21 13.89
C ILE A 95 -14.33 2.28 14.38
N GLU A 96 -15.17 1.31 14.03
CA GLU A 96 -16.58 1.23 14.47
C GLU A 96 -16.71 0.91 15.97
N ASP A 97 -15.88 0.01 16.48
CA ASP A 97 -15.85 -0.40 17.89
C ASP A 97 -15.23 0.66 18.81
N SER A 98 -14.58 1.67 18.24
CA SER A 98 -13.96 2.75 19.01
C SER A 98 -15.02 3.58 19.76
N THR A 99 -15.01 3.48 21.08
CA THR A 99 -15.92 4.22 21.99
C THR A 99 -15.60 5.71 22.09
N GLU A 100 -14.46 6.16 21.57
CA GLU A 100 -14.12 7.58 21.50
C GLU A 100 -14.97 8.25 20.41
N ASP A 101 -15.62 9.35 20.75
CA ASP A 101 -16.50 10.17 19.89
C ASP A 101 -15.67 10.93 18.83
N LEU A 102 -15.09 10.18 17.89
CA LEU A 102 -14.09 10.66 16.94
C LEU A 102 -14.66 10.66 15.53
N ASP A 103 -14.39 11.73 14.80
CA ASP A 103 -14.61 11.72 13.36
C ASP A 103 -13.37 11.11 12.70
N CYS A 104 -13.50 9.86 12.28
CA CYS A 104 -12.48 9.12 11.54
C CYS A 104 -12.77 9.19 10.03
N SER A 105 -11.78 9.63 9.26
CA SER A 105 -11.81 9.58 7.79
C SER A 105 -10.69 8.67 7.31
N VAL A 106 -11.02 7.72 6.45
CA VAL A 106 -10.04 6.82 5.83
C VAL A 106 -9.92 7.14 4.35
N TYR A 107 -8.69 7.27 3.88
CA TYR A 107 -8.34 7.44 2.48
C TYR A 107 -7.58 6.22 1.97
N MET A 108 -7.63 5.97 0.66
CA MET A 108 -6.60 5.17 0.01
C MET A 108 -6.18 5.56 -1.39
N SER A 109 -5.04 4.97 -1.76
CA SER A 109 -4.55 4.76 -3.11
C SER A 109 -4.14 3.30 -3.35
N TYR A 110 -4.29 2.77 -4.57
CA TYR A 110 -3.68 1.51 -5.03
C TYR A 110 -2.75 1.80 -6.20
N ILE A 111 -1.48 1.40 -6.08
CA ILE A 111 -0.44 1.75 -7.04
C ILE A 111 0.31 0.50 -7.47
N GLU A 112 0.73 0.50 -8.72
CA GLU A 112 1.73 -0.42 -9.24
C GLU A 112 2.99 0.35 -9.64
N ILE A 113 4.15 -0.21 -9.31
CA ILE A 113 5.45 0.27 -9.78
C ILE A 113 6.06 -0.82 -10.65
N TYR A 114 6.10 -0.56 -11.95
CA TYR A 114 6.68 -1.47 -12.94
C TYR A 114 7.64 -0.72 -13.86
N ASN A 115 8.89 -1.17 -13.92
CA ASN A 115 9.94 -0.57 -14.74
C ASN A 115 10.12 0.93 -14.46
N GLU A 116 10.23 1.32 -13.19
CA GLU A 116 10.28 2.71 -12.71
C GLU A 116 9.07 3.58 -13.06
N MET A 117 8.04 3.00 -13.69
CA MET A 117 6.80 3.69 -14.02
C MET A 117 5.76 3.41 -12.94
N ILE A 118 5.13 4.48 -12.46
CA ILE A 118 4.07 4.42 -11.46
C ILE A 118 2.72 4.46 -12.16
N ARG A 119 1.83 3.52 -11.85
CA ARG A 119 0.46 3.49 -12.35
C ARG A 119 -0.54 3.56 -11.21
N ASP A 120 -1.54 4.41 -11.38
CA ASP A 120 -2.72 4.37 -10.53
C ASP A 120 -3.56 3.15 -10.89
N LEU A 121 -3.67 2.21 -9.97
CA LEU A 121 -4.51 1.04 -10.18
C LEU A 121 -5.97 1.34 -9.85
N LEU A 122 -6.31 2.38 -9.08
CA LEU A 122 -7.70 2.80 -8.87
C LEU A 122 -8.25 3.59 -10.06
N ASN A 123 -7.38 4.23 -10.83
CA ASN A 123 -7.73 4.93 -12.07
C ASN A 123 -6.80 4.53 -13.23
N PRO A 124 -6.99 3.34 -13.84
CA PRO A 124 -6.12 2.86 -14.92
C PRO A 124 -6.06 3.78 -16.15
N SER A 125 -7.04 4.67 -16.31
CA SER A 125 -7.10 5.64 -17.40
C SER A 125 -6.25 6.89 -17.17
N SER A 126 -5.69 7.11 -15.98
CA SER A 126 -4.92 8.31 -15.65
C SER A 126 -3.53 8.38 -16.30
N GLY A 127 -3.07 7.29 -16.92
CA GLY A 127 -1.70 7.17 -17.42
C GLY A 127 -0.68 6.99 -16.29
N TYR A 128 0.59 7.32 -16.57
CA TYR A 128 1.67 7.18 -15.60
C TYR A 128 1.76 8.37 -14.65
N LEU A 129 2.03 8.11 -13.38
CA LEU A 129 2.17 9.11 -12.34
C LEU A 129 3.63 9.53 -12.14
N GLU A 130 3.84 10.76 -11.70
CA GLU A 130 5.16 11.32 -11.40
C GLU A 130 5.41 11.39 -9.89
N LEU A 131 6.63 11.06 -9.46
CA LEU A 131 7.11 11.36 -8.10
C LEU A 131 7.47 12.84 -8.02
N ARG A 132 7.01 13.50 -6.97
CA ARG A 132 7.32 14.89 -6.64
C ARG A 132 7.73 15.00 -5.18
N GLU A 133 8.64 15.90 -4.90
CA GLU A 133 9.04 16.24 -3.52
C GLU A 133 8.22 17.45 -3.06
N ASP A 134 7.60 17.36 -1.89
CA ASP A 134 6.88 18.49 -1.31
C ASP A 134 7.83 19.49 -0.63
N ALA A 135 7.31 20.63 -0.17
CA ALA A 135 8.11 21.68 0.47
C ALA A 135 8.78 21.25 1.80
N LYS A 136 8.44 20.07 2.33
CA LYS A 136 9.02 19.48 3.53
C LYS A 136 10.05 18.39 3.21
N GLY A 137 10.31 18.13 1.93
CA GLY A 137 11.19 17.06 1.49
C GLY A 137 10.53 15.68 1.48
N GLU A 138 9.20 15.60 1.63
CA GLU A 138 8.50 14.33 1.54
C GLU A 138 8.17 14.00 0.09
N ILE A 139 8.55 12.78 -0.33
CA ILE A 139 8.20 12.24 -1.65
C ILE A 139 6.69 11.94 -1.67
N ARG A 140 5.99 12.49 -2.65
CA ARG A 140 4.57 12.26 -2.94
C ARG A 140 4.35 11.95 -4.41
N ILE A 141 3.30 11.20 -4.71
CA ILE A 141 2.93 10.87 -6.09
C ILE A 141 1.90 11.88 -6.56
N ALA A 142 2.21 12.63 -7.62
CA ALA A 142 1.31 13.63 -8.15
C ALA A 142 0.24 12.99 -9.03
N GLY A 143 -1.01 13.44 -8.87
CA GLY A 143 -2.15 12.96 -9.67
C GLY A 143 -2.71 11.61 -9.21
N ILE A 144 -2.30 11.13 -8.03
CA ILE A 144 -2.84 9.90 -7.46
C ILE A 144 -4.31 10.06 -7.08
N THR A 145 -5.12 9.09 -7.47
CA THR A 145 -6.53 9.02 -7.07
C THR A 145 -6.59 8.57 -5.62
N GLU A 146 -6.97 9.50 -4.74
CA GLU A 146 -7.33 9.19 -3.37
C GLU A 146 -8.83 9.06 -3.25
N PHE A 147 -9.33 7.86 -2.97
CA PHE A 147 -10.75 7.70 -2.62
C PHE A 147 -10.94 8.18 -1.18
N SER A 148 -11.64 9.31 -1.04
CA SER A 148 -12.07 9.86 0.25
C SER A 148 -13.44 9.30 0.59
N THR A 149 -13.46 8.14 1.21
CA THR A 149 -14.57 7.56 1.96
C THR A 149 -14.05 6.23 2.45
N CYS A 150 -13.85 6.13 3.76
CA CYS A 150 -13.75 4.90 4.54
C CYS A 150 -13.16 3.67 3.81
N ASN A 151 -12.00 3.73 3.12
CA ASN A 151 -11.36 2.59 2.42
C ASN A 151 -10.18 2.97 1.48
N ALA A 152 -9.22 2.11 1.04
CA ALA A 152 -8.27 1.13 1.63
C ALA A 152 -7.00 0.67 0.75
N LYS A 153 -5.74 1.17 0.87
CA LYS A 153 -4.43 0.53 0.44
C LYS A 153 -3.15 1.29 0.87
N GLU A 154 -3.03 2.59 0.63
CA GLU A 154 -2.41 3.49 1.63
C GLU A 154 -3.54 3.92 2.53
N VAL A 155 -3.80 3.16 3.59
CA VAL A 155 -4.83 3.60 4.53
C VAL A 155 -4.27 4.79 5.28
N THR A 156 -4.74 5.99 4.94
CA THR A 156 -4.52 7.16 5.79
C THR A 156 -5.73 7.33 6.69
N VAL A 157 -5.57 7.01 7.98
CA VAL A 157 -6.60 7.25 9.00
C VAL A 157 -6.38 8.66 9.55
N LYS A 158 -7.30 9.58 9.27
CA LYS A 158 -7.35 10.89 9.91
C LYS A 158 -8.39 10.87 11.01
N GLN A 159 -7.97 11.17 12.23
CA GLN A 159 -8.84 11.18 13.41
C GLN A 159 -8.97 12.61 13.93
N LYS A 160 -10.20 13.08 14.12
CA LYS A 160 -10.52 14.42 14.67
C LYS A 160 -11.43 14.31 15.91
N SER A 161 -11.18 15.14 16.93
CA SER A 161 -12.04 15.27 18.12
C SER A 161 -13.36 16.01 17.77
N ARG A 162 -14.49 15.53 18.29
CA ARG A 162 -15.82 16.18 18.14
C ARG A 162 -16.02 17.41 19.03
N VAL A 163 -15.16 17.63 20.03
CA VAL A 163 -15.19 18.81 20.90
C VAL A 163 -14.47 19.97 20.21
N LYS A 164 -15.23 21.00 19.82
CA LYS A 164 -14.72 22.23 19.19
C LYS A 164 -13.87 23.04 20.18
N ASP A 165 -12.61 22.68 20.34
CA ASP A 165 -11.60 23.49 21.02
C ASP A 165 -10.54 23.99 20.03
N ILE A 166 -10.00 25.19 20.26
CA ILE A 166 -9.11 25.92 19.33
C ILE A 166 -7.74 25.22 19.13
N ASN A 167 -7.45 24.18 19.91
CA ASN A 167 -6.25 23.35 19.88
C ASN A 167 -6.53 21.90 19.44
N GLU A 168 -7.34 21.71 18.40
CA GLU A 168 -7.62 20.38 17.82
C GLU A 168 -6.33 19.75 17.25
N GLU A 169 -5.90 18.62 17.82
CA GLU A 169 -4.87 17.74 17.26
C GLU A 169 -5.52 16.67 16.39
N VAL A 170 -5.15 16.63 15.11
CA VAL A 170 -5.54 15.57 14.18
C VAL A 170 -4.45 14.52 14.16
N ARG A 171 -4.82 13.26 14.39
CA ARG A 171 -3.88 12.14 14.28
C ARG A 171 -3.95 11.55 12.89
N VAL A 172 -2.80 11.20 12.32
CA VAL A 172 -2.71 10.63 10.97
C VAL A 172 -1.93 9.32 10.99
N GLY A 173 -2.62 8.20 10.89
CA GLY A 173 -1.98 6.89 10.74
C GLY A 173 -1.82 6.53 9.28
N LYS A 174 -0.69 5.94 8.89
CA LYS A 174 -0.51 5.43 7.53
C LYS A 174 -0.18 3.95 7.55
N LEU A 175 -0.95 3.13 6.85
CA LEU A 175 -0.64 1.72 6.63
C LEU A 175 -0.22 1.50 5.19
N PHE A 176 0.98 0.95 5.01
CA PHE A 176 1.52 0.56 3.71
C PHE A 176 1.57 -0.97 3.63
N MET A 177 0.96 -1.53 2.60
CA MET A 177 0.94 -2.97 2.36
C MET A 177 1.55 -3.22 0.97
N VAL A 178 2.70 -3.88 0.90
CA VAL A 178 3.54 -3.93 -0.31
C VAL A 178 3.81 -5.38 -0.74
N ASP A 179 3.44 -5.72 -1.98
CA ASP A 179 3.84 -6.96 -2.63
C ASP A 179 5.00 -6.68 -3.60
N LEU A 180 6.21 -7.14 -3.26
CA LEU A 180 7.40 -6.88 -4.06
C LEU A 180 7.50 -7.87 -5.23
N ALA A 181 7.98 -7.39 -6.39
CA ALA A 181 8.40 -8.28 -7.47
C ALA A 181 9.77 -8.87 -7.14
N GLY A 182 9.82 -10.20 -7.01
CA GLY A 182 11.04 -10.97 -6.79
C GLY A 182 11.86 -10.56 -5.56
N THR A 183 13.13 -10.99 -5.53
CA THR A 183 14.10 -10.68 -4.47
C THR A 183 14.94 -9.43 -4.76
N GLU A 184 14.89 -8.95 -6.00
CA GLU A 184 15.76 -7.91 -6.56
C GLU A 184 15.33 -6.48 -6.22
N ARG A 185 14.10 -6.27 -5.76
CA ARG A 185 13.55 -4.92 -5.53
C ARG A 185 13.57 -4.42 -4.08
N ALA A 186 14.09 -5.21 -3.13
CA ALA A 186 14.15 -4.78 -1.74
C ALA A 186 15.48 -4.07 -1.41
N SER A 187 15.47 -2.75 -1.31
CA SER A 187 16.62 -1.99 -0.79
C SER A 187 16.60 -1.93 0.74
N GLN A 188 17.73 -2.24 1.38
CA GLN A 188 17.88 -2.13 2.85
C GLN A 188 17.70 -0.70 3.34
N ASP A 189 18.05 0.28 2.51
CA ASP A 189 17.95 1.71 2.84
C ASP A 189 16.49 2.20 2.87
N ALA A 190 15.59 1.53 2.15
CA ALA A 190 14.16 1.87 2.10
C ALA A 190 13.37 1.38 3.33
N LEU A 191 13.99 0.57 4.20
CA LEU A 191 13.36 -0.01 5.40
C LEU A 191 13.53 0.85 6.65
N GLY A 192 14.39 1.88 6.59
CA GLY A 192 14.60 2.85 7.65
C GLY A 192 13.57 3.99 7.57
N GLY A 193 12.99 4.37 8.70
CA GLY A 193 12.07 5.51 8.72
C GLY A 193 11.18 5.62 9.95
N ASN A 194 10.19 6.51 9.84
CA ASN A 194 9.08 6.63 10.78
C ASN A 194 7.98 5.63 10.40
N SER A 195 8.19 4.34 10.68
CA SER A 195 7.18 3.29 10.47
C SER A 195 7.47 2.06 11.33
N ARG A 196 6.40 1.40 11.82
CA ARG A 196 6.49 0.04 12.36
C ARG A 196 6.50 -0.93 11.18
N THR A 197 7.65 -1.54 10.93
CA THR A 197 7.88 -2.32 9.72
C THR A 197 7.84 -3.82 10.03
N VAL A 198 7.07 -4.56 9.24
CA VAL A 198 7.00 -6.03 9.25
C VAL A 198 7.42 -6.54 7.87
N MET A 199 8.39 -7.44 7.86
CA MET A 199 8.85 -8.14 6.67
C MET A 199 8.37 -9.59 6.70
N ILE A 200 7.55 -9.99 5.74
CA ILE A 200 7.12 -11.38 5.58
C ILE A 200 8.00 -12.01 4.51
N THR A 201 8.79 -13.00 4.93
CA THR A 201 9.80 -13.62 4.07
C THR A 201 9.30 -14.96 3.54
N HIS A 202 9.20 -15.07 2.22
CA HIS A 202 8.73 -16.24 1.50
C HIS A 202 9.90 -17.02 0.91
N ILE A 203 9.92 -18.33 1.13
CA ILE A 203 10.95 -19.23 0.59
C ILE A 203 10.29 -20.42 -0.07
N SER A 204 10.98 -21.02 -1.04
CA SER A 204 10.57 -22.30 -1.62
C SER A 204 11.32 -23.45 -0.94
N PRO A 205 10.62 -24.52 -0.52
CA PRO A 205 11.27 -25.72 0.02
C PRO A 205 11.89 -26.60 -1.07
N ALA A 206 11.63 -26.32 -2.36
CA ALA A 206 12.17 -27.10 -3.46
C ALA A 206 13.70 -26.95 -3.56
N SER A 207 14.41 -28.06 -3.75
CA SER A 207 15.87 -28.08 -3.89
C SER A 207 16.35 -27.27 -5.10
N SER A 208 15.55 -27.20 -6.17
CA SER A 208 15.79 -26.35 -7.35
C SER A 208 15.89 -24.86 -7.02
N ASN A 209 15.25 -24.43 -5.93
CA ASN A 209 15.19 -23.03 -5.50
C ASN A 209 16.10 -22.77 -4.29
N PHE A 210 16.99 -23.70 -3.93
CA PHE A 210 17.82 -23.62 -2.73
C PHE A 210 18.63 -22.32 -2.65
N GLU A 211 19.31 -21.91 -3.72
CA GLU A 211 20.13 -20.70 -3.70
C GLU A 211 19.28 -19.42 -3.55
N GLU A 212 18.11 -19.37 -4.18
CA GLU A 212 17.16 -18.24 -4.03
C GLU A 212 16.61 -18.16 -2.60
N SER A 213 16.15 -19.29 -2.04
CA SER A 213 15.71 -19.39 -0.65
C SER A 213 16.84 -19.01 0.32
N ARG A 214 18.08 -19.43 0.04
CA ARG A 214 19.26 -19.09 0.82
C ARG A 214 19.53 -17.58 0.80
N ASN A 215 19.52 -16.96 -0.38
CA ASN A 215 19.76 -15.52 -0.54
C ASN A 215 18.68 -14.70 0.17
N THR A 216 17.43 -15.14 0.03
CA THR A 216 16.27 -14.55 0.70
C THR A 216 16.42 -14.55 2.22
N LEU A 217 16.79 -15.70 2.81
CA LEU A 217 17.01 -15.83 4.24
C LEU A 217 18.20 -14.99 4.73
N VAL A 218 19.28 -14.91 3.95
CA VAL A 218 20.42 -14.03 4.27
C VAL A 218 19.99 -12.56 4.29
N TYR A 219 19.14 -12.14 3.36
CA TYR A 219 18.64 -10.78 3.35
C TYR A 219 17.74 -10.50 4.57
N ALA A 220 16.78 -11.39 4.87
CA ALA A 220 15.91 -11.25 6.03
C ALA A 220 16.70 -11.22 7.35
N ASP A 221 17.73 -12.04 7.48
CA ASP A 221 18.61 -12.08 8.65
C ASP A 221 19.40 -10.78 8.87
N LYS A 222 19.71 -10.06 7.78
CA LYS A 222 20.27 -8.71 7.87
C LYS A 222 19.19 -7.68 8.21
N ALA A 223 18.04 -7.75 7.53
CA ALA A 223 16.95 -6.78 7.67
C ALA A 223 16.38 -6.71 9.09
N LYS A 224 16.35 -7.84 9.82
CA LYS A 224 15.89 -7.88 11.22
C LYS A 224 16.65 -6.95 12.18
N ASN A 225 17.87 -6.54 11.81
CA ASN A 225 18.71 -5.66 12.62
C ASN A 225 18.52 -4.16 12.30
N ILE A 226 17.69 -3.84 11.31
CA ILE A 226 17.37 -2.46 10.93
C ILE A 226 16.51 -1.83 12.04
N ARG A 227 16.95 -0.69 12.57
CA ARG A 227 16.23 0.02 13.64
C ARG A 227 15.40 1.16 13.04
N THR A 228 14.09 1.11 13.23
CA THR A 228 13.19 2.22 12.89
C THR A 228 12.99 3.18 14.06
N LYS A 229 12.66 4.44 13.77
CA LYS A 229 12.35 5.46 14.79
C LYS A 229 10.89 5.90 14.63
N VAL A 230 10.02 5.17 15.29
CA VAL A 230 8.57 5.36 15.20
C VAL A 230 8.13 6.57 16.03
N LYS A 231 7.39 7.49 15.39
CA LYS A 231 6.81 8.70 15.95
C LYS A 231 5.35 8.79 15.52
N ARG A 232 4.50 9.29 16.42
CA ARG A 232 3.09 9.54 16.15
C ARG A 232 2.96 10.79 15.27
N ASN A 233 2.17 10.73 14.22
CA ASN A 233 1.90 11.89 13.38
C ASN A 233 0.73 12.67 13.99
N LEU A 234 1.06 13.83 14.55
CA LEU A 234 0.12 14.80 15.09
C LEU A 234 0.14 16.04 14.21
N MET A 235 -1.02 16.43 13.70
CA MET A 235 -1.21 17.67 12.95
C MET A 235 -2.00 18.63 13.81
N ASN A 236 -1.40 19.77 14.16
CA ASN A 236 -2.08 20.84 14.86
C ASN A 236 -2.88 21.67 13.85
N VAL A 237 -4.21 21.73 14.03
CA VAL A 237 -5.13 22.42 13.11
C VAL A 237 -4.92 23.94 13.12
N SER A 238 -4.47 24.52 14.23
CA SER A 238 -4.29 25.97 14.42
C SER A 238 -3.22 26.54 13.48
N TYR A 239 -2.11 25.82 13.26
CA TYR A 239 -1.05 26.24 12.33
C TYR A 239 -1.50 26.18 10.87
N HIS A 240 -2.33 25.17 10.56
CA HIS A 240 -2.84 24.96 9.22
C HIS A 240 -4.01 25.87 8.88
N LEU A 241 -4.84 26.33 9.81
CA LEU A 241 -5.87 27.32 9.49
C LEU A 241 -5.22 28.60 8.96
N ALA A 242 -4.13 29.07 9.59
CA ALA A 242 -3.40 30.24 9.08
C ALA A 242 -2.77 30.01 7.69
N GLN A 243 -2.19 28.83 7.43
CA GLN A 243 -1.62 28.50 6.13
C GLN A 243 -2.68 28.22 5.05
N TYR A 244 -3.75 27.50 5.36
CA TYR A 244 -4.88 27.25 4.47
C TYR A 244 -5.65 28.53 4.22
N THR A 245 -5.85 29.42 5.19
CA THR A 245 -6.41 30.76 4.95
C THR A 245 -5.54 31.53 3.96
N ARG A 246 -4.21 31.42 4.05
CA ARG A 246 -3.28 32.03 3.10
C ARG A 246 -3.38 31.38 1.71
N ILE A 247 -3.28 30.06 1.60
CA ILE A 247 -3.40 29.33 0.34
C ILE A 247 -4.77 29.54 -0.30
N ILE A 248 -5.84 29.54 0.49
CA ILE A 248 -7.22 29.82 0.02
C ILE A 248 -7.32 31.27 -0.43
N ALA A 249 -6.70 32.22 0.25
CA ALA A 249 -6.65 33.62 -0.19
C ALA A 249 -5.87 33.74 -1.51
N ASP A 250 -4.74 33.06 -1.64
CA ASP A 250 -3.91 33.05 -2.84
C ASP A 250 -4.65 32.36 -4.02
N LEU A 251 -5.28 31.21 -3.78
CA LEU A 251 -6.10 30.51 -4.76
C LEU A 251 -7.34 31.30 -5.14
N ARG A 252 -8.02 31.98 -4.20
CA ARG A 252 -9.13 32.88 -4.50
C ARG A 252 -8.67 34.07 -5.34
N SER A 253 -7.52 34.65 -5.00
CA SER A 253 -6.92 35.73 -5.78
C SER A 253 -6.53 35.27 -7.19
N GLU A 254 -6.03 34.04 -7.34
CA GLU A 254 -5.70 33.50 -8.66
C GLU A 254 -6.97 33.11 -9.44
N ILE A 255 -8.01 32.60 -8.77
CA ILE A 255 -9.34 32.40 -9.37
C ILE A 255 -9.90 33.73 -9.86
N ASP A 256 -9.83 34.80 -9.08
CA ASP A 256 -10.31 36.12 -9.47
C ASP A 256 -9.48 36.71 -10.62
N ARG A 257 -8.17 36.50 -10.61
CA ARG A 257 -7.26 36.89 -11.70
C ARG A 257 -7.52 36.10 -12.98
N LEU A 258 -7.73 34.79 -12.88
CA LEU A 258 -8.04 33.92 -14.02
C LEU A 258 -9.44 34.20 -14.55
N ARG A 259 -10.42 34.47 -13.66
CA ARG A 259 -11.74 34.97 -14.05
C ARG A 259 -11.65 36.31 -14.75
N ALA A 260 -10.84 37.25 -14.27
CA ALA A 260 -10.62 38.52 -14.96
C ALA A 260 -9.95 38.34 -16.32
N LYS A 261 -9.03 37.37 -16.46
CA LYS A 261 -8.43 37.01 -17.76
C LYS A 261 -9.43 36.33 -18.69
N ILE A 262 -10.32 35.49 -18.15
CA ILE A 262 -11.42 34.86 -18.88
C ILE A 262 -12.42 35.93 -19.28
N ASP A 263 -12.83 36.85 -18.41
CA ASP A 263 -13.72 37.99 -18.73
C ASP A 263 -13.09 38.93 -19.77
N GLN A 264 -11.78 39.15 -19.72
CA GLN A 264 -11.04 39.88 -20.76
C GLN A 264 -11.01 39.13 -22.11
N GLN A 265 -11.05 37.80 -22.10
CA GLN A 265 -11.19 36.98 -23.31
C GLN A 265 -12.65 36.83 -23.76
N SER A 266 -13.61 36.87 -22.83
CA SER A 266 -15.05 36.73 -23.06
C SER A 266 -15.73 38.05 -23.46
N GLN A 267 -15.07 39.20 -23.30
CA GLN A 267 -15.52 40.47 -23.89
C GLN A 267 -15.42 40.50 -25.43
N GLN A 268 -14.85 39.48 -26.07
CA GLN A 268 -14.99 39.26 -27.52
C GLN A 268 -16.16 38.35 -27.90
N GLU A 269 -16.83 37.69 -26.96
CA GLU A 269 -17.99 36.83 -27.23
C GLU A 269 -19.04 37.00 -26.13
N GLN A 270 -19.73 38.14 -26.14
CA GLN A 270 -20.94 38.33 -25.36
C GLN A 270 -22.15 38.50 -26.27
N GLN A 271 -22.91 37.42 -26.44
CA GLN A 271 -24.37 37.52 -26.54
C GLN A 271 -25.06 36.24 -26.08
N LYS A 272 -25.98 36.42 -25.10
CA LYS A 272 -26.92 35.49 -24.44
C LYS A 272 -26.29 34.66 -23.31
N GLY A 273 -26.80 34.62 -22.08
CA GLY A 273 -28.00 35.19 -21.47
C GLY A 273 -28.28 34.43 -20.14
N GLU A 274 -28.64 35.21 -19.12
CA GLU A 274 -29.41 34.89 -17.89
C GLU A 274 -28.97 33.86 -16.83
N LYS A 275 -29.17 34.31 -15.58
CA LYS A 275 -28.90 33.70 -14.28
C LYS A 275 -30.03 32.76 -13.85
N ALA A 276 -29.69 31.71 -13.09
CA ALA A 276 -30.59 31.07 -12.14
C ALA A 276 -29.91 30.93 -10.76
N ASP A 277 -30.73 31.14 -9.74
CA ASP A 277 -30.44 31.30 -8.31
C ASP A 277 -30.08 29.95 -7.65
N ILE A 278 -29.05 29.89 -6.81
CA ILE A 278 -28.66 28.70 -6.05
C ILE A 278 -28.76 29.02 -4.57
N ARG A 279 -29.91 28.68 -3.99
CA ARG A 279 -30.14 28.63 -2.54
C ARG A 279 -30.91 27.36 -2.20
N GLU A 280 -30.27 26.20 -2.33
CA GLU A 280 -30.79 24.96 -1.76
C GLU A 280 -29.74 23.82 -1.74
N ILE A 281 -28.60 24.02 -1.07
CA ILE A 281 -27.68 22.91 -0.72
C ILE A 281 -27.06 23.20 0.66
N GLN A 282 -27.90 23.43 1.67
CA GLN A 282 -27.39 23.67 3.03
C GLN A 282 -28.23 23.04 4.15
N ALA A 283 -29.06 22.04 3.83
CA ALA A 283 -29.88 21.34 4.81
C ALA A 283 -29.75 19.80 4.81
N GLU A 284 -28.82 19.21 4.03
CA GLU A 284 -28.66 17.74 3.98
C GLU A 284 -27.44 17.20 4.74
N VAL A 285 -26.66 18.03 5.45
CA VAL A 285 -25.36 17.60 6.00
C VAL A 285 -25.43 17.02 7.43
N GLN A 286 -26.62 16.80 8.02
CA GLN A 286 -26.70 16.46 9.45
C GLN A 286 -27.45 15.19 9.85
N GLN A 287 -27.78 14.29 8.90
CA GLN A 287 -28.38 12.99 9.25
C GLN A 287 -27.87 11.85 8.36
N TYR A 288 -26.56 11.54 8.42
CA TYR A 288 -26.02 10.32 7.81
C TYR A 288 -25.60 9.36 8.92
N SER A 289 -26.55 8.51 9.29
CA SER A 289 -26.46 7.53 10.37
C SER A 289 -25.75 6.26 9.89
N HIS A 290 -24.88 5.75 10.76
CA HIS A 290 -24.05 4.53 10.80
C HIS A 290 -24.35 3.28 9.92
N GLY A 291 -25.47 3.19 9.19
CA GLY A 291 -25.81 2.07 8.32
C GLY A 291 -25.23 2.13 6.89
N GLU A 292 -24.97 3.31 6.33
CA GLU A 292 -24.37 3.44 4.98
C GLU A 292 -22.87 3.10 4.95
N MET A 293 -22.19 3.19 6.09
CA MET A 293 -20.76 2.86 6.21
C MET A 293 -20.50 1.40 5.86
N ALA A 294 -21.32 0.47 6.38
CA ALA A 294 -21.20 -0.94 6.08
C ALA A 294 -21.47 -1.24 4.60
N LEU A 295 -22.46 -0.57 3.99
CA LEU A 295 -22.80 -0.75 2.58
C LEU A 295 -21.71 -0.21 1.65
N LEU A 296 -21.17 0.98 1.95
CA LEU A 296 -20.08 1.59 1.20
C LEU A 296 -18.77 0.83 1.40
N GLN A 297 -18.55 0.29 2.60
CA GLN A 297 -17.44 -0.61 2.91
C GLN A 297 -17.52 -1.89 2.08
N GLU A 298 -18.69 -2.51 2.02
CA GLU A 298 -18.93 -3.73 1.22
C GLU A 298 -18.73 -3.46 -0.27
N GLN A 299 -19.31 -2.38 -0.81
CA GLN A 299 -19.17 -1.99 -2.21
C GLN A 299 -17.72 -1.70 -2.61
N LEU A 300 -16.94 -1.09 -1.71
CA LEU A 300 -15.57 -0.79 -2.04
C LEU A 300 -14.68 -2.04 -1.85
N LEU A 301 -14.90 -2.84 -0.82
CA LEU A 301 -14.24 -4.14 -0.71
C LEU A 301 -14.56 -5.04 -1.92
N SER A 302 -15.78 -4.99 -2.47
CA SER A 302 -16.14 -5.74 -3.68
C SER A 302 -15.45 -5.18 -4.92
N ALA A 303 -15.50 -3.87 -5.16
CA ALA A 303 -14.81 -3.24 -6.29
C ALA A 303 -13.29 -3.49 -6.24
N PHE A 304 -12.73 -3.46 -5.04
CA PHE A 304 -11.33 -3.71 -4.80
C PHE A 304 -10.95 -5.19 -5.01
N ARG A 305 -11.81 -6.13 -4.61
CA ARG A 305 -11.65 -7.56 -4.94
C ARG A 305 -11.67 -7.78 -6.44
N GLU A 306 -12.68 -7.25 -7.14
CA GLU A 306 -12.79 -7.35 -8.60
C GLU A 306 -11.53 -6.82 -9.29
N GLN A 307 -11.04 -5.66 -8.86
CA GLN A 307 -9.84 -5.06 -9.42
C GLN A 307 -8.57 -5.87 -9.14
N MET A 308 -8.48 -6.51 -7.96
CA MET A 308 -7.36 -7.40 -7.63
C MET A 308 -7.44 -8.73 -8.38
N GLU A 309 -8.63 -9.28 -8.63
CA GLU A 309 -8.82 -10.47 -9.46
C GLU A 309 -8.39 -10.20 -10.90
N ILE A 310 -8.83 -9.08 -11.49
CA ILE A 310 -8.43 -8.68 -12.84
C ILE A 310 -6.91 -8.57 -12.92
N ARG A 311 -6.26 -7.94 -11.92
CA ARG A 311 -4.79 -7.80 -11.93
C ARG A 311 -4.09 -9.15 -11.72
N ARG A 312 -4.60 -10.03 -10.85
CA ARG A 312 -4.08 -11.40 -10.67
C ARG A 312 -4.09 -12.14 -12.00
N SER A 313 -5.23 -12.19 -12.67
CA SER A 313 -5.35 -12.85 -13.98
C SER A 313 -4.45 -12.22 -15.03
N LEU A 314 -4.31 -10.89 -15.02
CA LEU A 314 -3.40 -10.20 -15.93
C LEU A 314 -1.93 -10.55 -15.65
N MET A 315 -1.50 -10.62 -14.39
CA MET A 315 -0.14 -11.01 -14.01
C MET A 315 0.15 -12.48 -14.34
N GLU A 316 -0.81 -13.39 -14.13
CA GLU A 316 -0.68 -14.79 -14.55
C GLU A 316 -0.52 -14.91 -16.07
N LEU A 317 -1.30 -14.14 -16.82
CA LEU A 317 -1.21 -14.10 -18.28
C LEU A 317 0.11 -13.49 -18.77
N GLU A 318 0.57 -12.41 -18.13
CA GLU A 318 1.87 -11.77 -18.41
C GLU A 318 3.04 -12.74 -18.14
N ASN A 319 3.00 -13.48 -17.02
CA ASN A 319 4.01 -14.48 -16.70
C ASN A 319 4.00 -15.65 -17.70
N CYS A 320 2.83 -16.17 -18.05
CA CYS A 320 2.68 -17.24 -19.04
C CYS A 320 3.17 -16.79 -20.42
N ASN A 321 2.85 -15.56 -20.83
CA ASN A 321 3.32 -14.99 -22.09
C ASN A 321 4.86 -14.85 -22.09
N MET A 322 5.44 -14.40 -20.99
CA MET A 322 6.91 -14.30 -20.85
C MET A 322 7.58 -15.67 -20.95
N GLU A 323 7.04 -16.70 -20.29
CA GLU A 323 7.56 -18.07 -20.36
C GLU A 323 7.49 -18.63 -21.79
N LEU A 324 6.35 -18.46 -22.46
CA LEU A 324 6.20 -18.83 -23.87
C LEU A 324 7.18 -18.09 -24.78
N HIS A 325 7.43 -16.81 -24.52
CA HIS A 325 8.39 -16.02 -25.31
C HIS A 325 9.83 -16.53 -25.11
N ILE A 326 10.20 -16.88 -23.88
CA ILE A 326 11.50 -17.48 -23.56
C ILE A 326 11.65 -18.83 -24.27
N ASP A 327 10.65 -19.71 -24.17
CA ASP A 327 10.67 -21.04 -24.80
C ASP A 327 10.72 -20.96 -26.32
N THR A 328 9.97 -20.03 -26.91
CA THR A 328 10.00 -19.76 -28.36
C THR A 328 11.38 -19.27 -28.79
N SER A 329 11.98 -18.35 -28.03
CA SER A 329 13.34 -17.84 -28.32
C SER A 329 14.38 -18.97 -28.21
N ARG A 330 14.22 -19.86 -27.23
CA ARG A 330 15.08 -21.03 -27.04
C ARG A 330 14.97 -22.01 -28.21
N HIS A 331 13.75 -22.31 -28.67
CA HIS A 331 13.52 -23.17 -29.83
C HIS A 331 14.08 -22.57 -31.12
N LEU A 332 13.95 -21.26 -31.33
CA LEU A 332 14.53 -20.57 -32.49
C LEU A 332 16.07 -20.66 -32.51
N LEU A 333 16.72 -20.59 -31.34
CA LEU A 333 18.16 -20.81 -31.21
C LEU A 333 18.55 -22.26 -31.52
N THR A 334 17.77 -23.25 -31.08
CA THR A 334 18.04 -24.67 -31.36
C THR A 334 17.87 -25.04 -32.84
N ILE A 335 17.02 -24.32 -33.59
CA ILE A 335 16.80 -24.56 -35.03
C ILE A 335 17.87 -23.86 -35.90
N SER A 336 18.63 -22.93 -35.33
CA SER A 336 19.67 -22.16 -36.05
C SER A 336 21.10 -22.69 -35.88
N GLU A 337 21.27 -23.78 -35.12
CA GLU A 337 22.45 -24.67 -35.14
C GLU A 337 22.16 -25.93 -35.97
#